data_AF-A0A358S6M0-F1
#
_entry.id   AF-A0A358S6M0-F1
#
_cell.length_a   1.000
_cell.length_b   1.000
_cell.length_c   1.000
_cell.angle_alpha   90.00
_cell.angle_beta   90.00
_cell.angle_gamma   90.00
#
_symmetry.space_group_name_H-M   'P 1'
#
loop_
_entity.id
_entity.type
_entity.pdbx_description
1 polymer ?
#
loop_
_entity_poly.entity_id
_entity_poly.type
_entity_poly.pdbx_seq_one_letter_code
_entity_poly.pdbx_strand_id
1 'polypeptide(L)'
;MKKVHLNGKRMISKEVTHAYLKRKFDFPDYYGKNLDALWDLLTTLGKDTDIIILHKDCILENLGSYGEALLALFLELPEETDRITVEIR
;
A
#
# COMPACT_ATOMS: atom_id res chain seq x y z
N MET A 1 -9.70 3.37 14.79
CA MET A 1 -9.01 3.93 13.61
C MET A 1 -7.51 3.67 13.71
N LYS A 2 -6.95 2.86 12.81
CA LYS A 2 -5.51 2.55 12.70
C LYS A 2 -4.88 3.56 11.74
N LYS A 3 -3.70 4.10 12.05
CA LYS A 3 -2.94 4.96 11.12
C LYS A 3 -1.70 4.23 10.62
N VAL A 4 -1.53 4.15 9.31
CA VAL A 4 -0.41 3.47 8.66
C VAL A 4 0.39 4.47 7.83
N HIS A 5 1.57 4.82 8.31
CA HIS A 5 2.53 5.62 7.56
C HIS A 5 3.43 4.73 6.69
N LEU A 6 3.34 4.93 5.38
CA LEU A 6 4.17 4.31 4.36
C LEU A 6 5.20 5.33 3.87
N ASN A 7 6.49 4.96 3.94
CA ASN A 7 7.58 5.81 3.47
C ASN A 7 8.09 5.25 2.13
N GLY A 8 7.86 5.99 1.05
CA GLY A 8 8.25 5.65 -0.31
C GLY A 8 9.75 5.43 -0.49
N LYS A 9 10.60 6.05 0.35
CA LYS A 9 12.05 5.79 0.36
C LYS A 9 12.41 4.36 0.75
N ARG A 10 11.47 3.61 1.33
CA ARG A 10 11.64 2.19 1.69
C ARG A 10 11.16 1.24 0.59
N MET A 11 10.60 1.75 -0.51
CA MET A 11 10.02 0.99 -1.61
C MET A 11 10.97 0.98 -2.81
N ILE A 12 12.12 0.32 -2.63
CA ILE A 12 13.25 0.35 -3.59
C ILE A 12 13.21 -0.77 -4.65
N SER A 13 12.42 -1.82 -4.41
CA SER A 13 12.13 -2.89 -5.38
C SER A 13 10.74 -3.47 -5.07
N LYS A 14 10.16 -4.26 -5.97
CA LYS A 14 8.87 -4.93 -5.74
C LYS A 14 8.92 -5.82 -4.49
N GLU A 15 9.96 -6.62 -4.36
CA GLU A 15 10.16 -7.56 -3.26
C GLU A 15 10.28 -6.83 -1.92
N VAL A 16 11.11 -5.77 -1.87
CA VAL A 16 11.30 -4.97 -0.65
C VAL A 16 10.00 -4.24 -0.29
N THR A 17 9.27 -3.74 -1.29
CA THR A 17 7.99 -3.06 -1.11
C THR A 17 6.96 -4.00 -0.50
N HIS A 18 6.76 -5.19 -1.06
CA HIS A 18 5.81 -6.16 -0.50
C HIS A 18 6.22 -6.65 0.89
N ALA A 19 7.51 -6.86 1.15
CA ALA A 19 7.99 -7.19 2.49
C ALA A 19 7.73 -6.04 3.49
N TYR A 20 7.88 -4.79 3.05
CA TYR A 20 7.59 -3.61 3.85
C TYR A 20 6.10 -3.48 4.15
N LEU A 21 5.24 -3.63 3.14
CA LEU A 21 3.78 -3.59 3.27
C LEU A 21 3.27 -4.70 4.18
N LYS A 22 3.76 -5.93 4.02
CA LYS A 22 3.43 -7.07 4.89
C LYS A 22 3.59 -6.71 6.36
N ARG A 23 4.74 -6.14 6.74
CA ARG A 23 5.01 -5.73 8.13
C ARG A 23 4.16 -4.55 8.58
N LYS A 24 3.85 -3.60 7.70
CA LYS A 24 3.10 -2.38 8.04
C LYS A 24 1.63 -2.67 8.30
N PHE A 25 1.07 -3.60 7.55
CA PHE A 25 -0.32 -3.99 7.68
C PHE A 25 -0.53 -5.21 8.57
N ASP A 26 0.54 -5.93 8.92
CA ASP A 26 0.50 -7.20 9.65
C ASP A 26 -0.22 -8.29 8.83
N PHE A 27 0.15 -8.38 7.54
CA PHE A 27 -0.44 -9.34 6.62
C PHE A 27 0.03 -10.77 6.89
N PRO A 28 -0.84 -11.76 6.61
CA PRO A 28 -0.56 -13.17 6.86
C PRO A 28 0.60 -13.71 6.02
N ASP A 29 1.12 -14.87 6.41
CA ASP A 29 2.24 -15.51 5.72
C ASP A 29 1.95 -15.95 4.29
N TYR A 30 0.68 -16.22 3.98
CA TYR A 30 0.21 -16.55 2.64
C TYR A 30 0.05 -15.33 1.71
N TYR A 31 0.49 -14.13 2.13
CA TYR A 31 0.45 -12.95 1.28
C TYR A 31 1.23 -13.16 -0.04
N GLY A 32 0.54 -13.07 -1.17
CA GLY A 32 1.05 -13.37 -2.52
C GLY A 32 2.09 -12.40 -3.09
N LYS A 33 2.34 -11.25 -2.44
CA LYS A 33 3.35 -10.25 -2.83
C LYS A 33 3.20 -9.73 -4.28
N ASN A 34 1.95 -9.49 -4.69
CA ASN A 34 1.59 -8.81 -5.93
C ASN A 34 0.46 -7.80 -5.65
N LEU A 35 0.03 -7.04 -6.66
CA LEU A 35 -1.01 -6.02 -6.50
C LEU A 35 -2.39 -6.62 -6.20
N ASP A 36 -2.76 -7.72 -6.86
CA ASP A 36 -4.06 -8.39 -6.62
C ASP A 36 -4.19 -8.88 -5.18
N ALA A 37 -3.17 -9.58 -4.68
CA ALA A 37 -3.13 -10.04 -3.29
C ALA A 37 -3.02 -8.88 -2.29
N LEU A 38 -2.48 -7.72 -2.69
CA LEU A 38 -2.48 -6.52 -1.86
C LEU A 38 -3.88 -5.94 -1.77
N TRP A 39 -4.57 -5.82 -2.90
CA TRP A 39 -5.95 -5.35 -2.98
C TRP A 39 -6.86 -6.20 -2.09
N ASP A 40 -6.85 -7.52 -2.28
CA ASP A 40 -7.68 -8.47 -1.53
C ASP A 40 -7.51 -8.31 -0.01
N LEU A 41 -6.28 -8.11 0.45
CA LEU A 41 -6.01 -7.96 1.89
C LEU A 41 -6.37 -6.58 2.41
N LEU A 42 -6.26 -5.53 1.60
CA LEU A 42 -6.62 -4.17 2.01
C LEU A 42 -8.14 -3.99 2.06
N THR A 43 -8.87 -4.45 1.05
CA THR A 43 -10.34 -4.31 0.98
C THR A 43 -11.06 -5.16 2.03
N THR A 44 -10.42 -6.23 2.52
CA THR A 44 -10.94 -7.07 3.61
C THR A 44 -10.50 -6.63 5.01
N LEU A 45 -9.83 -5.47 5.15
CA LEU A 45 -9.47 -4.94 6.47
C LEU A 45 -10.72 -4.70 7.32
N GLY A 46 -10.83 -5.44 8.42
CA GLY A 46 -11.94 -5.31 9.35
C GLY A 46 -11.95 -4.04 10.22
N LYS A 47 -11.04 -3.08 10.00
CA LYS A 47 -10.84 -1.90 10.85
C LYS A 47 -10.63 -0.65 10.01
N ASP A 48 -11.27 0.45 10.43
CA ASP A 48 -11.05 1.76 9.83
C ASP A 48 -9.56 2.15 9.86
N THR A 49 -9.01 2.44 8.70
CA THR A 49 -7.57 2.60 8.49
C THR A 49 -7.27 3.84 7.65
N ASP A 50 -6.48 4.75 8.21
CA ASP A 50 -5.92 5.88 7.46
C ASP A 50 -4.52 5.52 6.96
N ILE A 51 -4.32 5.56 5.65
CA ILE A 51 -3.04 5.30 5.00
C ILE A 51 -2.43 6.62 4.55
N ILE A 52 -1.22 6.91 5.02
CA ILE A 52 -0.48 8.11 4.63
C ILE A 52 0.78 7.66 3.93
N ILE A 53 0.88 7.98 2.63
CA ILE A 53 2.03 7.69 1.79
C ILE A 53 2.90 8.95 1.73
N LEU A 54 4.15 8.83 2.12
CA LEU A 54 5.14 9.90 2.09
C LEU A 54 6.18 9.62 1.00
N HIS A 55 6.66 10.67 0.33
CA HIS A 55 7.72 10.58 -0.67
C HIS A 55 7.30 9.71 -1.87
N LYS A 56 6.12 9.99 -2.43
CA LYS A 56 5.61 9.28 -3.61
C LYS A 56 6.60 9.28 -4.79
N ASP A 57 7.38 10.35 -4.94
CA ASP A 57 8.34 10.46 -6.05
C ASP A 57 9.40 9.36 -5.97
N CYS A 58 9.84 8.99 -4.76
CA CYS A 58 10.76 7.86 -4.57
C CYS A 58 10.13 6.52 -4.97
N ILE A 59 8.80 6.36 -4.88
CA ILE A 59 8.11 5.15 -5.34
C ILE A 59 8.17 5.08 -6.87
N LEU A 60 7.87 6.21 -7.53
CA LEU A 60 7.90 6.32 -8.98
C LEU A 60 9.32 6.13 -9.53
N GLU A 61 10.32 6.78 -8.93
CA GLU A 61 11.73 6.67 -9.33
C GLU A 61 12.26 5.23 -9.22
N ASN A 62 11.91 4.50 -8.16
CA ASN A 62 12.44 3.16 -7.91
C ASN A 62 11.65 2.04 -8.61
N LEU A 63 10.34 2.19 -8.77
CA LEU A 63 9.45 1.13 -9.26
C LEU A 63 8.90 1.38 -10.66
N GLY A 64 9.08 2.60 -11.21
CA GLY A 64 8.58 2.98 -12.53
C GLY A 64 7.08 2.74 -12.67
N SER A 65 6.67 2.09 -13.76
CA SER A 65 5.27 1.74 -14.04
C SER A 65 4.62 0.88 -12.94
N TYR A 66 5.40 0.10 -12.20
CA TYR A 66 4.86 -0.64 -11.06
C TYR A 66 4.54 0.29 -9.88
N GLY A 67 5.33 1.34 -9.69
CA GLY A 67 5.06 2.37 -8.70
C GLY A 67 3.79 3.15 -9.03
N GLU A 68 3.57 3.46 -10.31
CA GLU A 68 2.32 4.08 -10.78
C GLU A 68 1.11 3.20 -10.47
N ALA A 69 1.18 1.91 -10.81
CA ALA A 69 0.11 0.96 -10.52
C ALA A 69 -0.13 0.78 -9.01
N LEU A 70 0.94 0.78 -8.20
CA LEU A 70 0.83 0.72 -6.74
C LEU A 70 0.14 1.95 -6.17
N LEU A 71 0.47 3.15 -6.66
CA LEU A 71 -0.17 4.38 -6.21
C LEU A 71 -1.63 4.46 -6.66
N ALA A 72 -1.93 4.04 -7.90
CA ALA A 72 -3.31 3.95 -8.39
C ALA A 72 -4.15 3.02 -7.51
N LEU A 73 -3.62 1.84 -7.16
CA LEU A 73 -4.26 0.92 -6.23
C LEU A 73 -4.62 1.62 -4.91
N PHE A 74 -3.69 2.36 -4.30
CA PHE A 74 -3.99 3.07 -3.06
C PHE A 74 -5.01 4.19 -3.24
N LEU A 75 -5.03 4.89 -4.37
CA LEU A 75 -6.01 5.94 -4.66
C LEU A 75 -7.43 5.38 -4.89
N GLU A 76 -7.54 4.16 -5.41
CA GLU A 76 -8.83 3.48 -5.69
C GLU A 76 -9.43 2.82 -4.45
N LEU A 77 -8.64 2.51 -3.41
CA LEU A 77 -9.14 1.84 -2.19
C LEU A 77 -10.34 2.54 -1.53
N PRO A 78 -10.39 3.89 -1.38
CA PRO A 78 -11.55 4.56 -0.79
C PRO A 78 -12.82 4.45 -1.62
N GLU A 79 -12.72 4.13 -2.93
CA GLU A 79 -13.89 3.88 -3.79
C GLU A 79 -14.49 2.49 -3.54
N GLU A 80 -13.66 1.52 -3.15
CA GLU A 80 -14.08 0.15 -2.85
C GLU A 80 -14.55 -0.03 -1.39
N THR A 81 -14.01 0.77 -0.46
CA THR A 81 -14.38 0.67 0.95
C THR A 81 -14.35 2.00 1.70
N ASP A 82 -15.48 2.34 2.34
CA ASP A 82 -15.63 3.53 3.18
C ASP A 82 -14.76 3.53 4.46
N ARG A 83 -14.11 2.39 4.75
CA ARG A 83 -13.28 2.21 5.96
C ARG A 83 -11.85 2.70 5.78
N ILE A 84 -11.42 2.87 4.54
CA ILE A 84 -10.03 3.24 4.23
C ILE A 84 -10.01 4.66 3.69
N THR A 85 -9.18 5.49 4.31
CA THR A 85 -8.81 6.78 3.75
C THR A 85 -7.36 6.74 3.32
N VAL A 86 -7.05 7.44 2.22
CA VAL A 86 -5.69 7.48 1.69
C VAL A 86 -5.29 8.92 1.43
N GLU A 87 -4.12 9.28 1.93
CA GLU A 87 -3.48 10.58 1.69
C GLU A 87 -2.06 10.35 1.13
N ILE A 88 -1.72 11.05 0.05
CA ILE A 88 -0.42 10.94 -0.60
C ILE A 88 0.30 12.30 -0.53
N ARG A 89 1.53 12.29 0.01
CA ARG A 89 2.38 13.46 0.23
C ARG A 89 3.79 13.29 -0.37
#